data_AF-M1CAJ8-F1
#
_entry.id   AF-M1CAJ8-F1
#
_cell.length_a   1.000
_cell.length_b   1.000
_cell.length_c   1.000
_cell.angle_alpha   90.00
_cell.angle_beta   90.00
_cell.angle_gamma   90.00
#
_symmetry.space_group_name_H-M   'P 1'
#
loop_
_entity.id
_entity.type
_entity.pdbx_description
1 polymer ?
#
loop_
_entity_poly.entity_id
_entity_poly.type
_entity_poly.pdbx_seq_one_letter_code
_entity_poly.pdbx_strand_id
1 'polypeptide(L)'
;MKRARDIRDQLEGLLERVEIELTSNDNDYEAIKKAITSGFFPHSAKLQKNGSYRTIKHPQTVNVHPSSGLAQVLPRWVVYHELVLTTKEYMRQVTELKPDWLVEIAPHYYQLKDVEDSSSKKMPRGTGRAS
;
A
#
# COMPACT_ATOMS: atom_id res chain seq x y z
N MET A 1 -23.91 -4.24 -10.25
CA MET A 1 -23.63 -2.91 -9.65
C MET A 1 -24.78 -2.29 -8.83
N LYS A 2 -25.99 -2.87 -8.78
CA LYS A 2 -27.11 -2.29 -7.99
C LYS A 2 -26.76 -2.14 -6.50
N ARG A 3 -26.36 -3.24 -5.86
CA ARG A 3 -25.96 -3.26 -4.44
C ARG A 3 -24.88 -2.22 -4.08
N ALA A 4 -23.89 -2.01 -4.95
CA ALA A 4 -22.83 -1.03 -4.69
C ALA A 4 -23.36 0.41 -4.68
N ARG A 5 -24.34 0.73 -5.54
CA ARG A 5 -25.02 2.03 -5.53
C ARG A 5 -25.86 2.20 -4.27
N ASP A 6 -26.67 1.19 -3.94
CA ASP A 6 -27.51 1.22 -2.75
C ASP A 6 -26.67 1.43 -1.47
N ILE A 7 -25.51 0.78 -1.35
CA ILE A 7 -24.58 0.97 -0.21
C ILE A 7 -23.97 2.37 -0.22
N ARG A 8 -23.58 2.89 -1.38
CA ARG A 8 -23.05 4.26 -1.49
C ARG A 8 -24.08 5.28 -1.02
N ASP A 9 -25.33 5.16 -1.47
CA ASP A 9 -26.42 6.07 -1.11
C ASP A 9 -26.70 6.02 0.41
N GLN A 10 -26.58 4.84 1.01
CA GLN A 10 -26.65 4.68 2.47
C GLN A 10 -25.50 5.39 3.20
N LEU A 11 -24.26 5.27 2.70
CA LEU A 11 -23.10 5.94 3.29
C LEU A 11 -23.18 7.46 3.15
N GLU A 12 -23.63 7.96 2.00
CA GLU A 12 -23.88 9.38 1.75
C GLU A 12 -24.87 9.97 2.76
N GLY A 13 -26.00 9.30 3.00
CA GLY A 13 -26.96 9.73 4.02
C GLY A 13 -26.42 9.64 5.46
N LEU A 14 -25.41 8.80 5.74
CA LEU A 14 -24.73 8.79 7.04
C LEU A 14 -23.76 9.96 7.19
N LEU A 15 -23.00 10.30 6.14
CA LEU A 15 -22.09 11.44 6.13
C LEU A 15 -22.81 12.75 6.43
N GLU A 16 -23.99 12.95 5.82
CA GLU A 16 -24.84 14.12 6.08
C GLU A 16 -25.24 14.21 7.56
N ARG A 17 -25.61 13.09 8.19
CA ARG A 17 -26.01 13.05 9.61
C ARG A 17 -24.87 13.36 10.58
N VAL A 18 -23.63 13.11 10.17
CA VAL A 18 -22.43 13.38 10.99
C VAL A 18 -21.69 14.64 10.52
N GLU A 19 -22.33 15.46 9.68
CA GLU A 19 -21.81 16.74 9.18
C GLU A 19 -20.46 16.63 8.44
N ILE A 20 -20.24 15.51 7.75
CA ILE A 20 -19.08 15.35 6.87
C ILE A 20 -19.45 15.79 5.47
N GLU A 21 -18.78 16.84 4.98
CA GLU A 21 -18.98 17.34 3.63
C GLU A 21 -18.53 16.35 2.56
N LEU A 22 -19.36 16.20 1.52
CA LEU A 22 -19.02 15.44 0.33
C LEU A 22 -18.11 16.27 -0.58
N THR A 23 -16.82 15.95 -0.55
CA THR A 23 -15.81 16.58 -1.39
C THR A 23 -15.35 15.66 -2.51
N SER A 24 -15.09 16.21 -3.69
CA SER A 24 -14.44 15.52 -4.80
C SER A 24 -13.24 16.32 -5.30
N ASN A 25 -12.14 15.63 -5.62
CA ASN A 25 -10.99 16.25 -6.28
C ASN A 25 -10.69 15.47 -7.56
N ASP A 26 -11.07 16.05 -8.70
CA ASP A 26 -10.90 15.42 -10.00
C ASP A 26 -9.41 15.27 -10.35
N ASN A 27 -9.01 14.07 -10.74
CA ASN A 27 -7.65 13.69 -11.13
C ASN A 27 -6.60 13.66 -9.99
N ASP A 28 -7.00 13.80 -8.73
CA ASP A 28 -6.09 13.59 -7.60
C ASP A 28 -6.08 12.12 -7.15
N TYR A 29 -5.42 11.28 -7.94
CA TYR A 29 -5.25 9.87 -7.63
C TYR A 29 -4.42 9.64 -6.35
N GLU A 30 -3.58 10.62 -5.98
CA GLU A 30 -2.75 10.55 -4.78
C GLU A 30 -3.60 10.68 -3.52
N ALA A 31 -4.52 11.64 -3.47
CA ALA A 31 -5.48 11.77 -2.38
C ALA A 31 -6.31 10.49 -2.18
N ILE A 32 -6.76 9.86 -3.28
CA ILE A 32 -7.52 8.60 -3.22
C ILE A 32 -6.65 7.47 -2.64
N LYS A 33 -5.42 7.29 -3.15
CA LYS A 33 -4.49 6.26 -2.63
C LYS A 33 -4.14 6.51 -1.15
N LYS A 34 -3.97 7.78 -0.75
CA LYS A 34 -3.68 8.18 0.62
C LYS A 34 -4.87 7.92 1.56
N ALA A 35 -6.10 8.18 1.10
CA ALA A 35 -7.32 7.83 1.83
C ALA A 35 -7.50 6.31 1.99
N ILE A 36 -7.18 5.51 0.96
CA ILE A 36 -7.15 4.04 1.11
C ILE A 36 -6.09 3.64 2.14
N THR A 37 -4.91 4.25 2.08
CA THR A 37 -3.81 3.99 3.02
C THR A 37 -4.20 4.34 4.45
N SER A 38 -5.02 5.38 4.69
CA SER A 38 -5.44 5.72 6.06
C SER A 38 -6.32 4.66 6.73
N GLY A 39 -7.14 3.95 5.95
CA GLY A 39 -7.89 2.80 6.45
C GLY A 39 -7.09 1.50 6.52
N PHE A 40 -6.12 1.31 5.61
CA PHE A 40 -5.41 0.05 5.40
C PHE A 40 -3.92 0.08 5.73
N PHE A 41 -3.45 1.10 6.47
CA PHE A 41 -2.02 1.26 6.77
C PHE A 41 -1.35 -0.01 7.33
N PRO A 42 -1.98 -0.87 8.18
CA PRO A 42 -1.32 -2.08 8.65
C PRO A 42 -1.05 -3.10 7.53
N HIS A 43 -1.84 -3.07 6.45
CA HIS A 43 -1.77 -3.96 5.30
C HIS A 43 -0.79 -3.45 4.24
N SER A 44 0.42 -3.12 4.68
CA SER A 44 1.47 -2.58 3.82
C SER A 44 2.56 -3.60 3.57
N ALA A 45 3.04 -3.68 2.33
CA ALA A 45 4.07 -4.61 1.91
C ALA A 45 5.08 -3.99 0.92
N LYS A 46 6.30 -4.53 0.93
CA LYS A 46 7.45 -4.06 0.16
C LYS A 46 8.00 -5.16 -0.76
N LEU A 47 8.24 -4.81 -2.01
CA LEU A 47 8.82 -5.70 -3.01
C LEU A 47 10.24 -6.14 -2.62
N GLN A 48 10.47 -7.45 -2.70
CA GLN A 48 11.75 -8.10 -2.48
C GLN A 48 12.47 -8.35 -3.82
N LYS A 49 13.78 -8.65 -3.77
CA LYS A 49 14.61 -8.89 -4.97
C LYS A 49 14.18 -10.10 -5.79
N ASN A 50 13.52 -11.07 -5.17
CA ASN A 50 13.02 -12.30 -5.78
C ASN A 50 11.62 -12.13 -6.40
N GLY A 51 11.05 -10.92 -6.41
CA GLY A 51 9.70 -10.64 -6.92
C GLY A 51 8.55 -10.97 -5.98
N SER A 52 8.81 -11.50 -4.78
CA SER A 52 7.80 -11.59 -3.71
C SER A 52 7.70 -10.26 -2.97
N TYR A 53 6.66 -10.10 -2.17
CA TYR A 53 6.51 -8.98 -1.24
C TYR A 53 6.75 -9.47 0.18
N ARG A 54 7.16 -8.53 1.04
CA ARG A 54 7.26 -8.73 2.48
C ARG A 54 6.44 -7.65 3.18
N THR A 55 5.51 -8.06 4.03
CA THR A 55 4.76 -7.15 4.91
C THR A 55 5.71 -6.40 5.85
N ILE A 56 5.37 -5.16 6.21
CA ILE A 56 6.30 -4.28 6.93
C ILE A 56 6.44 -4.67 8.41
N LYS A 57 5.32 -4.76 9.15
CA LYS A 57 5.35 -4.96 10.61
C LYS A 57 5.41 -6.40 11.06
N HIS A 58 4.75 -7.30 10.35
CA HIS A 58 4.71 -8.73 10.68
C HIS A 58 5.33 -9.51 9.53
N PRO A 59 6.67 -9.61 9.44
CA PRO A 59 7.35 -9.99 8.21
C PRO A 59 6.89 -11.36 7.69
N GLN A 60 6.08 -11.31 6.63
CA GLN A 60 5.44 -12.44 5.99
C GLN A 60 5.64 -12.31 4.50
N THR A 61 5.97 -13.44 3.85
CA THR A 61 6.20 -13.47 2.41
C THR A 61 4.86 -13.65 1.71
N VAL A 62 4.48 -12.63 0.95
CA VAL A 62 3.21 -12.59 0.23
C VAL A 62 3.44 -12.26 -1.24
N ASN A 63 2.48 -12.57 -2.10
CA ASN A 63 2.58 -12.30 -3.54
C ASN A 63 1.37 -11.49 -4.01
N VAL A 64 1.52 -10.67 -5.05
CA VAL A 64 0.36 -10.05 -5.70
C VAL A 64 -0.44 -11.16 -6.39
N HIS A 65 -1.76 -11.21 -6.19
CA HIS A 65 -2.60 -12.21 -6.84
C HIS A 65 -2.53 -12.06 -8.38
N PRO A 66 -2.44 -13.17 -9.16
CA PRO A 66 -2.27 -13.10 -10.62
C PRO A 66 -3.39 -12.35 -11.36
N SER A 67 -4.59 -12.30 -10.80
CA SER A 67 -5.72 -11.55 -11.38
C SER A 67 -5.66 -10.04 -11.18
N SER A 68 -4.68 -9.53 -10.42
CA SER A 68 -4.51 -8.11 -10.16
C SER A 68 -3.89 -7.40 -11.37
N GLY A 69 -4.35 -6.19 -11.69
CA GLY A 69 -3.72 -5.35 -12.71
C GLY A 69 -2.26 -4.98 -12.39
N LEU A 70 -1.84 -5.10 -11.13
CA LEU A 70 -0.46 -4.82 -10.71
C LEU A 70 0.46 -6.05 -10.75
N ALA A 71 -0.03 -7.22 -11.18
CA ALA A 71 0.77 -8.45 -11.23
C ALA A 71 2.01 -8.34 -12.15
N GLN A 72 1.97 -7.44 -13.15
CA GLN A 72 3.08 -7.20 -14.08
C GLN A 72 3.94 -5.98 -13.73
N VAL A 73 3.34 -4.94 -13.14
CA VAL A 73 4.04 -3.68 -12.82
C VAL A 73 4.94 -3.83 -11.60
N LEU A 74 4.49 -4.62 -10.60
CA LEU A 74 5.17 -4.85 -9.33
C LEU A 74 5.71 -3.57 -8.67
N PRO A 75 4.83 -2.64 -8.22
CA PRO A 75 5.26 -1.42 -7.54
C PRO A 75 6.10 -1.73 -6.29
N ARG A 76 7.05 -0.86 -5.97
CA ARG A 76 8.02 -1.08 -4.88
C ARG A 76 7.33 -1.24 -3.52
N TRP A 77 6.31 -0.46 -3.27
CA TRP A 77 5.52 -0.43 -2.04
C TRP A 77 4.05 -0.50 -2.41
N VAL A 78 3.31 -1.30 -1.66
CA VAL A 78 1.89 -1.51 -1.89
C VAL A 78 1.11 -1.57 -0.59
N VAL A 79 -0.16 -1.20 -0.68
CA VAL A 79 -1.18 -1.50 0.32
C VAL A 79 -2.19 -2.48 -0.30
N TYR A 80 -2.73 -3.39 0.51
CA TYR A 80 -3.67 -4.43 0.06
C TYR A 80 -4.91 -4.51 0.96
N HIS A 81 -6.02 -5.00 0.40
CA HIS A 81 -7.25 -5.18 1.18
C HIS A 81 -7.20 -6.43 2.06
N GLU A 82 -6.82 -7.57 1.47
CA GLU A 82 -6.86 -8.87 2.14
C GLU A 82 -5.75 -9.81 1.67
N LEU A 83 -5.44 -10.81 2.51
CA LEU A 83 -4.60 -11.95 2.17
C LEU A 83 -5.45 -13.19 1.96
N VAL A 84 -5.06 -14.00 0.97
CA VAL A 84 -5.76 -15.22 0.59
C VAL A 84 -4.74 -16.34 0.51
N LEU A 85 -4.90 -17.32 1.37
CA LEU A 85 -4.08 -18.52 1.33
C LEU A 85 -4.66 -19.51 0.31
N THR A 86 -3.85 -19.87 -0.68
CA THR A 86 -4.13 -20.97 -1.61
C THR A 86 -2.91 -21.89 -1.66
N THR A 87 -2.16 -21.89 -2.77
CA THR A 87 -0.83 -22.50 -2.88
C THR A 87 0.27 -21.62 -2.28
N LYS A 88 0.06 -20.30 -2.34
CA LYS A 88 0.85 -19.26 -1.69
C LYS A 88 -0.12 -18.25 -1.08
N GLU A 89 0.39 -17.38 -0.23
CA GLU A 89 -0.37 -16.24 0.27
C GLU A 89 -0.37 -15.12 -0.77
N TYR A 90 -1.58 -14.75 -1.20
CA TYR A 90 -1.78 -13.73 -2.21
C TYR A 90 -2.52 -12.52 -1.65
N MET A 91 -2.00 -11.33 -1.96
CA MET A 91 -2.66 -10.05 -1.73
C MET A 91 -3.71 -9.79 -2.82
N ARG A 92 -4.94 -9.43 -2.42
CA ARG A 92 -6.01 -8.95 -3.33
C ARG A 92 -6.29 -7.47 -3.14
N GLN A 93 -6.77 -6.84 -4.22
CA GLN A 93 -7.08 -5.41 -4.30
C GLN A 93 -5.90 -4.56 -3.83
N VAL A 94 -4.86 -4.55 -4.66
CA VAL A 94 -3.57 -3.94 -4.37
C VAL A 94 -3.50 -2.58 -5.06
N THR A 95 -2.95 -1.58 -4.37
CA THR A 95 -2.57 -0.30 -4.97
C THR A 95 -1.17 0.10 -4.54
N GLU A 96 -0.53 0.94 -5.34
CA GLU A 96 0.77 1.51 -5.02
C GLU A 96 0.66 2.47 -3.82
N LEU A 97 1.68 2.43 -2.98
CA LEU A 97 1.80 3.21 -1.75
C LEU A 97 3.10 4.02 -1.79
N LYS A 98 3.08 5.28 -1.32
CA LYS A 98 4.32 5.97 -0.98
C LYS A 98 4.68 5.70 0.49
N PRO A 99 5.94 5.31 0.81
CA PRO A 99 6.35 4.99 2.18
C PRO A 99 6.11 6.13 3.17
N ASP A 100 6.32 7.38 2.75
CA ASP A 100 6.20 8.55 3.63
C ASP A 100 4.78 8.71 4.20
N TRP A 101 3.75 8.29 3.44
CA TRP A 101 2.37 8.34 3.91
C TRP A 101 2.15 7.47 5.15
N LEU A 102 2.87 6.37 5.31
CA LEU A 102 2.72 5.49 6.47
C LEU A 102 3.14 6.17 7.78
N VAL A 103 4.24 6.91 7.73
CA VAL A 103 4.75 7.66 8.88
C VAL A 103 3.87 8.88 9.15
N GLU A 104 3.37 9.53 8.10
CA GLU A 104 2.45 10.67 8.22
C GLU A 104 1.10 10.27 8.82
N ILE A 105 0.48 9.20 8.31
CA ILE A 105 -0.87 8.75 8.67
C ILE A 105 -0.88 8.06 10.03
N ALA A 106 0.10 7.18 10.28
CA ALA A 106 0.12 6.34 11.46
C ALA A 106 1.50 6.39 12.16
N PRO A 107 1.92 7.57 12.67
CA PRO A 107 3.21 7.74 13.35
C PRO A 107 3.33 6.90 14.64
N HIS A 108 2.20 6.54 15.24
CA HIS A 108 2.14 5.64 16.39
C HIS A 108 2.43 4.17 16.01
N TYR A 109 2.24 3.83 14.73
CA TYR A 109 2.45 2.48 14.21
C TYR A 109 3.78 2.39 13.45
N TYR A 110 4.09 3.33 12.54
CA TYR A 110 5.29 3.34 11.72
C TYR A 110 6.32 4.37 12.17
N GLN A 111 7.60 3.97 12.12
CA GLN A 111 8.76 4.84 12.31
C GLN A 111 9.55 4.96 11.01
N LEU A 112 10.38 6.00 10.87
CA LEU A 112 11.24 6.22 9.70
C LEU A 112 12.06 4.97 9.32
N LYS A 113 12.63 4.26 10.31
CA LYS A 113 13.38 3.01 10.11
C LYS A 113 12.59 1.89 9.42
N ASP A 114 11.26 1.88 9.57
CA ASP A 114 10.40 0.85 8.99
C ASP A 114 10.18 1.09 7.48
N VAL A 115 10.32 2.35 7.04
CA VAL A 115 10.08 2.78 5.67
C VAL A 115 11.38 3.08 4.90
N GLU A 116 12.54 3.04 5.57
CA GLU A 116 13.84 3.21 4.94
C GLU A 116 14.11 2.11 3.89
N ASP A 117 14.43 2.54 2.65
CA ASP A 117 14.84 1.61 1.60
C ASP A 117 16.35 1.50 1.49
N SER A 118 16.92 0.54 2.23
CA SER A 118 18.35 0.19 2.16
C SER A 118 18.82 -0.25 0.78
N SER A 119 17.92 -0.67 -0.12
CA SER A 119 18.29 -1.06 -1.49
C SER A 119 18.54 0.12 -2.43
N SER A 120 18.12 1.34 -2.06
CA SER A 120 18.37 2.58 -2.81
C SER A 120 19.76 3.17 -2.50
N LYS A 121 20.41 2.75 -1.41
CA LYS A 121 21.81 3.10 -1.12
C LYS A 121 22.72 2.32 -2.08
N LYS A 122 22.99 2.89 -3.25
CA LYS A 122 24.12 2.48 -4.09
C LYS A 122 25.38 2.50 -3.21
N MET A 123 26.05 1.35 -3.07
CA MET A 123 27.37 1.29 -2.44
C MET A 123 28.30 2.26 -3.18
N PRO A 124 29.07 3.12 -2.49
CA PRO A 124 30.13 3.87 -3.15
C PRO A 124 31.08 2.86 -3.79
N ARG A 125 31.38 3.05 -5.08
CA ARG A 125 32.36 2.22 -5.80
C ARG A 125 33.68 2.33 -5.03
N GLY A 126 34.05 1.28 -4.31
CA GLY A 126 35.35 1.20 -3.66
C GLY A 126 36.42 1.34 -4.72
N THR A 127 37.17 2.44 -4.68
CA THR A 127 38.43 2.56 -5.39
C THR A 127 39.35 1.47 -4.86
N GLY A 128 39.56 0.42 -5.66
CA GLY A 128 40.55 -0.60 -5.37
C GLY A 128 41.91 0.07 -5.23
N ARG A 129 42.52 -0.05 -4.05
CA ARG A 129 43.97 0.14 -3.92
C ARG A 129 44.61 -1.11 -4.52
N ALA A 130 45.18 -0.98 -5.70
CA ALA A 130 46.21 -1.90 -6.16
C ALA A 130 47.46 -1.61 -5.31
N SER A 131 47.95 -2.64 -4.61
CA SER A 131 49.31 -2.69 -4.06
C SER A 131 50.20 -3.43 -5.05
#